data_AF-A0A7C6D2K9-F1
#
_entry.id   AF-A0A7C6D2K9-F1
#
_cell.length_a   1.000
_cell.length_b   1.000
_cell.length_c   1.000
_cell.angle_alpha   90.00
_cell.angle_beta   90.00
_cell.angle_gamma   90.00
#
_symmetry.space_group_name_H-M   'P 1'
#
loop_
_entity.id
_entity.type
_entity.pdbx_description
1 polymer ?
#
loop_
_entity_poly.entity_id
_entity_poly.type
_entity_poly.pdbx_seq_one_letter_code
_entity_poly.pdbx_strand_id
1 'polypeptide(L)'
;MSERMDFLDFQRRMQEEYGITDTDMERLKKVHVLTFFTTEGGDVMAKLPGGGVVFRHKDGGQHIDAGETWVCEVLEKGTTFFAIGVLRIDAKFFFDLRSDQVDVLADIIWKENQSILEPRFEEMYRNKLEETLNARLLESKKREEEALAKIEELKAEIDANNTRHKMVISALEKELTELRESVRLTPSEDNAPPAPASPFSMELNPRIRRVSADELYSEDFRHRNYFVHLSGDHSILTIRPHDRGNVVCIDNRITLCGLSLVSPYGGPADMPAEYNPKYGGYVVYLKYIPSTSYE
;
A
#
# COMPACT_ATOMS: atom_id res chain seq x y z
N MET A 1 33.76 4.05 18.59
CA MET A 1 34.38 2.75 18.91
C MET A 1 34.90 2.85 20.33
N SER A 2 34.10 2.45 21.31
CA SER A 2 34.54 2.41 22.71
C SER A 2 35.41 1.17 22.87
N GLU A 3 36.69 1.34 23.22
CA GLU A 3 37.57 0.21 23.51
C GLU A 3 36.90 -0.68 24.56
N ARG A 4 36.73 -1.95 24.19
CA ARG A 4 36.10 -2.98 25.01
C ARG A 4 37.07 -3.29 26.15
N MET A 5 37.02 -2.51 27.23
CA MET A 5 37.83 -2.74 28.41
C MET A 5 37.19 -3.89 29.20
N ASP A 6 37.88 -5.03 29.27
CA ASP A 6 37.46 -6.16 30.10
C ASP A 6 37.47 -5.76 31.58
N PHE A 7 36.67 -6.40 32.42
CA PHE A 7 36.60 -6.13 33.86
C PHE A 7 37.98 -6.23 34.53
N LEU A 8 38.81 -7.16 34.06
CA LEU A 8 40.20 -7.32 34.50
C LEU A 8 41.10 -6.15 34.08
N ASP A 9 40.87 -5.57 32.90
CA ASP A 9 41.61 -4.40 32.41
C ASP A 9 41.18 -3.11 33.11
N PHE A 10 39.88 -3.00 33.44
CA PHE A 10 39.35 -1.93 34.27
C PHE A 10 39.96 -1.95 35.68
N GLN A 11 40.06 -3.13 36.31
CA GLN A 11 40.71 -3.27 37.62
C GLN A 11 42.18 -2.85 37.58
N ARG A 12 42.91 -3.22 36.52
CA ARG A 12 44.33 -2.87 36.33
C ARG A 12 44.54 -1.37 36.12
N ARG A 13 43.67 -0.71 35.36
CA ARG A 13 43.77 0.75 35.13
C ARG A 13 43.49 1.55 36.40
N MET A 14 42.51 1.13 37.20
CA MET A 14 42.21 1.75 38.50
C MET A 14 43.36 1.57 39.51
N GLN A 15 44.09 0.46 39.44
CA GLN A 15 45.32 0.23 40.24
C GLN A 15 46.39 1.29 39.95
N GLU A 16 46.67 1.53 38.66
CA GLU A 16 47.70 2.47 38.22
C GLU A 16 47.31 3.92 38.54
N GLU A 17 46.04 4.27 38.40
CA GLU A 17 45.55 5.64 38.59
C GLU A 17 45.50 6.09 40.06
N TYR A 18 45.24 5.16 40.99
CA TYR A 18 45.12 5.46 42.43
C TYR A 18 46.32 5.02 43.28
N GLY A 19 47.37 4.47 42.68
CA GLY A 19 48.59 4.08 43.40
C GLY A 19 48.37 2.96 44.42
N ILE A 20 47.45 2.03 44.13
CA ILE A 20 47.11 0.91 45.01
C ILE A 20 48.27 -0.10 44.98
N THR A 21 48.81 -0.45 46.15
CA THR A 21 49.93 -1.39 46.28
C THR A 21 49.52 -2.80 45.89
N ASP A 22 50.47 -3.63 45.45
CA ASP A 22 50.21 -5.03 45.07
C ASP A 22 49.48 -5.84 46.16
N THR A 23 49.70 -5.49 47.43
CA THR A 23 49.06 -6.11 48.60
C THR A 23 47.56 -5.78 48.72
N ASP A 24 47.15 -4.58 48.32
CA ASP A 24 45.74 -4.20 48.27
C ASP A 24 45.07 -4.69 46.98
N MET A 25 45.84 -4.93 45.91
CA MET A 25 45.35 -5.61 44.70
C MET A 25 45.10 -7.10 44.87
N GLU A 26 45.88 -7.80 45.70
CA GLU A 26 45.53 -9.15 46.15
C GLU A 26 44.19 -9.19 46.91
N ARG A 27 43.77 -8.08 47.52
CA ARG A 27 42.44 -7.94 48.12
C ARG A 27 41.36 -7.59 47.09
N LEU A 28 41.66 -6.82 46.05
CA LEU A 28 40.70 -6.46 44.98
C LEU A 28 40.46 -7.58 43.95
N LYS A 29 41.43 -8.47 43.75
CA LYS A 29 41.28 -9.74 43.00
C LYS A 29 40.20 -10.66 43.59
N LYS A 30 39.58 -10.30 44.71
CA LYS A 30 38.50 -11.05 45.34
C LYS A 30 37.14 -10.80 44.71
N VAL A 31 36.94 -9.76 43.89
CA VAL A 31 35.62 -9.50 43.32
C VAL A 31 35.38 -10.35 42.08
N HIS A 32 34.36 -11.22 42.10
CA HIS A 32 34.02 -12.17 41.03
C HIS A 32 32.52 -12.18 40.76
N VAL A 33 32.13 -12.39 39.50
CA VAL A 33 30.73 -12.69 39.14
C VAL A 33 30.52 -14.19 39.24
N LEU A 34 29.64 -14.62 40.13
CA LEU A 34 29.41 -16.03 40.45
C LEU A 34 27.93 -16.36 40.38
N THR A 35 27.61 -17.48 39.72
CA THR A 35 26.28 -18.08 39.73
C THR A 35 26.26 -19.21 40.74
N PHE A 36 25.32 -19.15 41.68
CA PHE A 36 25.22 -20.12 42.77
C PHE A 36 24.25 -21.25 42.41
N PHE A 37 24.56 -22.45 42.85
CA PHE A 37 23.75 -23.65 42.68
C PHE A 37 23.65 -24.42 44.00
N THR A 38 22.56 -25.18 44.15
CA THR A 38 22.37 -26.07 45.29
C THR A 38 23.05 -27.41 45.00
N THR A 39 23.80 -27.91 45.98
CA THR A 39 24.31 -29.28 45.95
C THR A 39 23.29 -30.28 46.49
N GLU A 40 23.52 -31.58 46.28
CA GLU A 40 22.65 -32.66 46.80
C GLU A 40 22.50 -32.61 48.33
N GLY A 41 23.46 -32.00 49.04
CA GLY A 41 23.41 -31.79 50.49
C GLY A 41 22.63 -30.55 50.95
N GLY A 42 22.04 -29.77 50.04
CA GLY A 42 21.31 -28.54 50.36
C GLY A 42 22.17 -27.30 50.53
N ASP A 43 23.50 -27.41 50.39
CA ASP A 43 24.42 -26.27 50.49
C ASP A 43 24.44 -25.47 49.19
N VAL A 44 24.42 -24.14 49.32
CA VAL A 44 24.51 -23.18 48.22
C VAL A 44 25.97 -22.85 47.93
N MET A 45 26.44 -23.15 46.72
CA MET A 45 27.83 -23.02 46.31
C MET A 45 27.97 -22.40 44.92
N ALA A 46 29.16 -21.88 44.61
CA ALA A 46 29.56 -21.48 43.27
C ALA A 46 30.94 -22.08 42.93
N LYS A 47 31.31 -22.04 41.64
CA LYS A 47 32.62 -22.49 41.16
C LYS A 47 33.39 -21.30 40.59
N LEU A 48 34.65 -21.17 40.99
CA LEU A 48 35.59 -20.26 40.35
C LEU A 48 36.02 -20.83 38.98
N PRO A 49 36.42 -19.95 38.03
CA PRO A 49 36.96 -20.39 36.74
C PRO A 49 38.14 -21.36 36.84
N GLY A 50 38.93 -21.26 37.93
CA GLY A 50 40.05 -22.16 38.24
C GLY A 50 39.68 -23.46 38.97
N GLY A 51 38.39 -23.77 39.14
CA GLY A 51 37.90 -25.00 39.77
C GLY A 51 37.75 -24.98 41.30
N GLY A 52 38.09 -23.86 41.96
CA GLY A 52 37.86 -23.68 43.40
C GLY A 52 36.37 -23.59 43.75
N VAL A 53 35.99 -24.18 44.88
CA VAL A 53 34.60 -24.16 45.37
C VAL A 53 34.38 -22.99 46.33
N VAL A 54 33.35 -22.21 46.07
CA VAL A 54 32.99 -21.02 46.84
C VAL A 54 31.69 -21.27 47.58
N PHE A 55 31.70 -21.11 48.89
CA PHE A 55 30.53 -21.20 49.76
C PHE A 55 29.96 -19.81 50.00
N ARG A 56 28.67 -19.70 50.29
CA ARG A 56 28.14 -18.42 50.78
C ARG A 56 28.73 -18.10 52.17
N HIS A 57 29.08 -16.85 52.39
CA HIS A 57 29.44 -16.39 53.73
C HIS A 57 28.18 -16.31 54.60
N LYS A 58 28.21 -16.86 55.83
CA LYS A 58 27.02 -16.96 56.70
C LYS A 58 26.56 -15.61 57.24
N ASP A 59 27.51 -14.73 57.55
CA ASP A 59 27.26 -13.48 58.29
C ASP A 59 27.71 -12.23 57.52
N GLY A 60 28.03 -12.37 56.22
CA GLY A 60 28.70 -11.32 55.44
C GLY A 60 27.90 -10.96 54.20
N GLY A 61 27.43 -9.72 54.13
CA GLY A 61 26.73 -9.17 52.96
C GLY A 61 25.26 -9.57 52.87
N GLN A 62 24.73 -9.52 51.65
CA GLN A 62 23.33 -9.89 51.37
C GLN A 62 23.16 -11.41 51.27
N HIS A 63 21.95 -11.89 51.57
CA HIS A 63 21.62 -13.31 51.47
C HIS A 63 21.64 -13.75 50.01
N ILE A 64 22.45 -14.77 49.71
CA ILE A 64 22.58 -15.36 48.37
C ILE A 64 21.80 -16.66 48.34
N ASP A 65 20.85 -16.74 47.42
CA ASP A 65 20.05 -17.94 47.15
C ASP A 65 20.58 -18.72 45.93
N ALA A 66 20.19 -20.00 45.85
CA ALA A 66 20.56 -20.84 44.72
C ALA A 66 19.83 -20.42 43.44
N GLY A 67 20.53 -20.48 42.31
CA GLY A 67 20.04 -20.01 41.01
C GLY A 67 20.28 -18.52 40.77
N GLU A 68 20.75 -17.77 41.77
CA GLU A 68 21.06 -16.35 41.61
C GLU A 68 22.50 -16.13 41.12
N THR A 69 22.69 -15.04 40.36
CA THR A 69 24.01 -14.56 39.94
C THR A 69 24.35 -13.27 40.68
N TRP A 70 25.55 -13.22 41.25
CA TRP A 70 25.99 -12.11 42.09
C TRP A 70 27.40 -11.66 41.74
N VAL A 71 27.65 -10.37 41.88
CA VAL A 71 28.99 -9.81 42.07
C VAL A 71 29.34 -10.01 43.54
N CYS A 72 30.36 -10.82 43.80
CA CYS A 72 30.75 -11.25 45.13
C CYS A 72 32.20 -10.88 45.42
N GLU A 73 32.48 -10.45 46.65
CA GLU A 73 33.83 -10.47 47.19
C GLU A 73 34.12 -11.86 47.75
N VAL A 74 35.20 -12.49 47.29
CA VAL A 74 35.60 -13.85 47.61
C VAL A 74 36.73 -13.84 48.63
N LEU A 75 36.43 -14.25 49.85
CA LEU A 75 37.40 -14.43 50.92
C LEU A 75 37.96 -15.84 50.90
N GLU A 76 39.28 -15.95 50.80
CA GLU A 76 39.98 -17.22 50.97
C GLU A 76 40.18 -17.53 52.45
N LYS A 77 39.81 -18.74 52.87
CA LYS A 77 40.06 -19.25 54.22
C LYS A 77 40.54 -20.70 54.13
N GLY A 78 41.86 -20.88 54.12
CA GLY A 78 42.49 -22.19 53.94
C GLY A 78 42.26 -22.73 52.53
N THR A 79 41.67 -23.92 52.40
CA THR A 79 41.39 -24.57 51.11
C THR A 79 40.02 -24.21 50.52
N THR A 80 39.26 -23.35 51.20
CA THR A 80 37.87 -23.02 50.84
C THR A 80 37.70 -21.52 50.65
N PHE A 81 36.79 -21.17 49.74
CA PHE A 81 36.48 -19.78 49.42
C PHE A 81 35.09 -19.43 49.93
N PHE A 82 34.88 -18.19 50.40
CA PHE A 82 33.61 -17.68 50.89
C PHE A 82 33.21 -16.42 50.15
N ALA A 83 32.01 -16.40 49.58
CA ALA A 83 31.46 -15.24 48.87
C ALA A 83 30.63 -14.35 49.79
N ILE A 84 30.94 -13.05 49.77
CA ILE A 84 30.14 -11.97 50.33
C ILE A 84 29.42 -11.29 49.16
N GLY A 85 28.09 -11.32 49.15
CA GLY A 85 27.28 -10.72 48.09
C GLY A 85 27.33 -9.19 48.13
N VAL A 86 27.81 -8.56 47.06
CA VAL A 86 27.90 -7.10 46.91
C VAL A 86 26.73 -6.56 46.09
N LEU A 87 26.48 -7.17 44.92
CA LEU A 87 25.43 -6.76 44.01
C LEU A 87 24.78 -7.98 43.35
N ARG A 88 23.45 -8.05 43.39
CA ARG A 88 22.69 -9.08 42.67
C ARG A 88 22.50 -8.68 41.22
N ILE A 89 22.76 -9.60 40.30
CA ILE A 89 22.45 -9.46 38.88
C ILE A 89 21.10 -10.14 38.66
N ASP A 90 20.02 -9.37 38.73
CA ASP A 90 18.64 -9.83 38.56
C ASP A 90 17.93 -9.08 37.43
N ALA A 91 16.65 -9.39 37.21
CA ALA A 91 15.83 -8.70 36.20
C ALA A 91 15.82 -7.18 36.39
N LYS A 92 15.85 -6.69 37.64
CA LYS A 92 15.86 -5.26 37.94
C LYS A 92 17.15 -4.61 37.48
N PHE A 93 18.29 -5.26 37.71
CA PHE A 93 19.58 -4.81 37.17
C PHE A 93 19.54 -4.66 35.64
N PHE A 94 18.92 -5.62 34.93
CA PHE A 94 18.77 -5.53 33.47
C PHE A 94 17.85 -4.38 33.02
N PHE A 95 16.80 -4.04 33.79
CA PHE A 95 15.93 -2.89 33.47
C PHE A 95 16.61 -1.54 33.66
N ASP A 96 17.58 -1.45 34.57
CA ASP A 96 18.33 -0.22 34.85
C ASP A 96 19.50 -0.01 33.85
N LEU A 97 19.71 -0.94 32.90
CA LEU A 97 20.72 -0.80 31.86
C LEU A 97 20.35 0.28 30.85
N ARG A 98 21.36 0.99 30.36
CA ARG A 98 21.19 1.96 29.27
C ARG A 98 21.00 1.25 27.93
N SER A 99 20.40 1.95 26.97
CA SER A 99 20.12 1.41 25.63
C SER A 99 21.35 0.82 24.94
N ASP A 100 22.51 1.47 25.06
CA ASP A 100 23.79 0.99 24.49
C ASP A 100 24.23 -0.37 25.08
N GLN A 101 23.93 -0.63 26.34
CA GLN A 101 24.28 -1.88 27.03
C GLN A 101 23.28 -3.00 26.71
N VAL A 102 22.00 -2.64 26.56
CA VAL A 102 20.93 -3.56 26.14
C VAL A 102 21.19 -4.07 24.72
N ASP A 103 21.64 -3.21 23.80
CA ASP A 103 21.94 -3.60 22.42
C ASP A 103 23.05 -4.68 22.36
N VAL A 104 24.09 -4.54 23.17
CA VAL A 104 25.18 -5.54 23.24
C VAL A 104 24.69 -6.88 23.79
N LEU A 105 23.82 -6.86 24.80
CA LEU A 105 23.22 -8.08 25.35
C LEU A 105 22.25 -8.73 24.35
N ALA A 106 21.46 -7.92 23.64
CA ALA A 106 20.55 -8.39 22.61
C ALA A 106 21.31 -9.12 21.48
N ASP A 107 22.45 -8.58 21.05
CA ASP A 107 23.32 -9.23 20.05
C ASP A 107 23.85 -10.59 20.52
N ILE A 108 24.23 -10.70 21.80
CA ILE A 108 24.72 -11.96 22.39
C ILE A 108 23.57 -12.96 22.48
N ILE A 109 22.42 -12.54 23.02
CA ILE A 109 21.22 -13.37 23.16
C ILE A 109 20.75 -13.86 21.80
N TRP A 110 20.73 -12.99 20.79
CA TRP A 110 20.38 -13.35 19.42
C TRP A 110 21.32 -14.44 18.89
N LYS A 111 22.64 -14.28 19.03
CA LYS A 111 23.62 -15.26 18.53
C LYS A 111 23.54 -16.61 19.23
N GLU A 112 23.38 -16.62 20.55
CA GLU A 112 23.35 -17.87 21.33
C GLU A 112 22.02 -18.61 21.22
N ASN A 113 20.90 -17.86 21.08
CA ASN A 113 19.55 -18.44 21.09
C ASN A 113 18.83 -18.31 19.74
N GLN A 114 19.57 -18.10 18.65
CA GLN A 114 19.00 -17.85 17.34
C GLN A 114 18.00 -18.94 16.92
N SER A 115 18.35 -20.21 17.12
CA SER A 115 17.53 -21.36 16.74
C SER A 115 16.17 -21.43 17.45
N ILE A 116 16.04 -20.77 18.60
CA ILE A 116 14.79 -20.70 19.38
C ILE A 116 14.02 -19.42 19.02
N LEU A 117 14.73 -18.31 18.86
CA LEU A 117 14.13 -17.00 18.62
C LEU A 117 13.64 -16.84 17.18
N GLU A 118 14.39 -17.32 16.19
CA GLU A 118 14.05 -17.25 14.76
C GLU A 118 12.68 -17.86 14.44
N PRO A 119 12.36 -19.11 14.79
CA PRO A 119 11.04 -19.68 14.49
C PRO A 119 9.90 -18.95 15.23
N ARG A 120 10.15 -18.41 16.43
CA ARG A 120 9.15 -17.62 17.16
C ARG A 120 8.88 -16.28 16.49
N PHE A 121 9.92 -15.60 16.00
CA PHE A 121 9.75 -14.37 15.25
C PHE A 121 9.07 -14.63 13.92
N GLU A 122 9.46 -15.67 13.19
CA GLU A 122 8.78 -16.09 11.97
C GLU A 122 7.30 -16.36 12.18
N GLU A 123 6.93 -17.08 13.24
CA GLU A 123 5.54 -17.34 13.61
C GLU A 123 4.80 -16.03 13.93
N MET A 124 5.41 -15.14 14.72
CA MET A 124 4.84 -13.83 14.99
C MET A 124 4.62 -12.99 13.73
N TYR A 125 5.61 -12.93 12.83
CA TYR A 125 5.49 -12.19 11.58
C TYR A 125 4.43 -12.79 10.67
N ARG A 126 4.35 -14.12 10.60
CA ARG A 126 3.32 -14.85 9.83
C ARG A 126 1.93 -14.56 10.36
N ASN A 127 1.73 -14.63 11.67
CA ASN A 127 0.44 -14.34 12.31
C ASN A 127 0.01 -12.90 12.04
N LYS A 128 0.93 -11.93 12.17
CA LYS A 128 0.63 -10.52 11.90
C LYS A 128 0.31 -10.27 10.42
N LEU A 129 1.00 -10.95 9.52
CA LEU A 129 0.72 -10.88 8.08
C LEU A 129 -0.65 -11.47 7.75
N GLU A 130 -0.97 -12.63 8.32
CA GLU A 130 -2.25 -13.31 8.17
C GLU A 130 -3.41 -12.44 8.70
N GLU A 131 -3.25 -11.84 9.88
CA GLU A 131 -4.24 -10.93 10.45
C GLU A 131 -4.48 -9.70 9.54
N THR A 132 -3.40 -9.12 9.01
CA THR A 132 -3.49 -7.97 8.09
C THR A 132 -4.17 -8.34 6.77
N LEU A 133 -3.85 -9.52 6.23
CA LEU A 133 -4.48 -10.03 5.00
C LEU A 133 -5.96 -10.33 5.22
N ASN A 134 -6.31 -10.98 6.33
CA ASN A 134 -7.69 -11.27 6.68
C ASN A 134 -8.51 -9.99 6.86
N ALA A 135 -7.96 -8.96 7.51
CA ALA A 135 -8.60 -7.66 7.63
C ALA A 135 -8.86 -7.02 6.26
N ARG A 136 -7.88 -7.03 5.35
CA ARG A 136 -8.04 -6.51 3.99
C ARG A 136 -9.04 -7.30 3.17
N LEU A 137 -9.04 -8.63 3.29
CA LEU A 137 -10.01 -9.50 2.62
C LEU A 137 -11.42 -9.23 3.11
N LEU A 138 -11.61 -9.04 4.42
CA LEU A 138 -12.91 -8.75 5.01
C LEU A 138 -13.43 -7.38 4.54
N GLU A 139 -12.57 -6.37 4.49
CA GLU A 139 -12.92 -5.08 3.90
C GLU A 139 -13.27 -5.19 2.41
N SER A 140 -12.50 -5.97 1.63
CA SER A 140 -12.77 -6.16 0.20
C SER A 140 -14.11 -6.84 -0.01
N LYS A 141 -14.38 -7.94 0.72
CA LYS A 141 -15.66 -8.66 0.67
C LYS A 141 -16.82 -7.74 1.03
N LYS A 142 -16.67 -6.93 2.08
CA LYS A 142 -17.72 -5.97 2.47
C LYS A 142 -17.99 -4.95 1.36
N ARG A 143 -16.96 -4.40 0.71
CA ARG A 143 -17.13 -3.48 -0.43
C ARG A 143 -17.79 -4.18 -1.62
N GLU A 144 -17.43 -5.42 -1.89
CA GLU A 144 -18.04 -6.22 -2.95
C GLU A 144 -19.51 -6.52 -2.67
N GLU A 145 -19.86 -6.92 -1.44
CA GLU A 145 -21.24 -7.14 -1.01
C GLU A 145 -22.08 -5.85 -1.09
N GLU A 146 -21.55 -4.71 -0.64
CA GLU A 146 -22.20 -3.41 -0.78
C GLU A 146 -22.40 -3.00 -2.25
N ALA A 147 -21.43 -3.29 -3.12
CA ALA A 147 -21.54 -3.03 -4.56
C ALA A 147 -22.58 -3.96 -5.22
N LEU A 148 -22.60 -5.23 -4.85
CA LEU A 148 -23.59 -6.20 -5.33
C LEU A 148 -25.01 -5.79 -4.92
N ALA A 149 -25.21 -5.38 -3.67
CA ALA A 149 -26.51 -4.90 -3.19
C ALA A 149 -27.01 -3.68 -4.00
N LYS A 150 -26.12 -2.73 -4.30
CA LYS A 150 -26.46 -1.58 -5.16
C LYS A 150 -26.80 -1.99 -6.60
N ILE A 151 -26.08 -2.97 -7.15
CA ILE A 151 -26.37 -3.50 -8.48
C ILE A 151 -27.74 -4.17 -8.52
N GLU A 152 -28.10 -4.93 -7.47
CA GLU A 152 -29.42 -5.56 -7.37
C GLU A 152 -30.54 -4.53 -7.25
N GLU A 153 -30.35 -3.47 -6.46
CA GLU A 153 -31.30 -2.35 -6.36
C GLU A 153 -31.52 -1.67 -7.71
N LEU A 154 -30.44 -1.30 -8.41
CA LEU A 154 -30.51 -0.69 -9.73
C LEU A 154 -31.18 -1.61 -10.75
N LYS A 155 -30.94 -2.92 -10.67
CA LYS A 155 -31.59 -3.90 -11.56
C LYS A 155 -33.10 -3.95 -11.32
N ALA A 156 -33.53 -3.97 -10.06
CA ALA A 156 -34.95 -3.93 -9.71
C ALA A 156 -35.62 -2.63 -10.20
N GLU A 157 -34.94 -1.49 -10.11
CA GLU A 157 -35.44 -0.21 -10.63
C GLU A 157 -35.55 -0.22 -12.16
N ILE A 158 -34.56 -0.76 -12.87
CA ILE A 158 -34.60 -0.93 -14.32
C ILE A 158 -35.79 -1.82 -14.73
N ASP A 159 -36.02 -2.92 -14.03
CA ASP A 159 -37.15 -3.82 -14.32
C ASP A 159 -38.50 -3.14 -14.06
N ALA A 160 -38.62 -2.36 -12.98
CA ALA A 160 -39.80 -1.55 -12.71
C ALA A 160 -40.05 -0.47 -13.79
N ASN A 161 -39.01 0.22 -14.24
CA ASN A 161 -39.13 1.20 -15.33
C ASN A 161 -39.47 0.52 -16.67
N ASN A 162 -38.87 -0.63 -16.96
CA ASN A 162 -39.19 -1.40 -18.17
C ASN A 162 -40.65 -1.85 -18.19
N THR A 163 -41.21 -2.31 -17.05
CA THR A 163 -42.63 -2.65 -16.98
C THR A 163 -43.53 -1.43 -17.17
N ARG A 164 -43.19 -0.27 -16.57
CA ARG A 164 -43.90 1.00 -16.83
C ARG A 164 -43.86 1.40 -18.30
N HIS A 165 -42.68 1.38 -18.92
CA HIS A 165 -42.51 1.72 -20.33
C HIS A 165 -43.34 0.79 -21.23
N LYS A 166 -43.37 -0.52 -20.96
CA LYS A 166 -44.22 -1.47 -21.68
C LYS A 166 -45.71 -1.12 -21.58
N MET A 167 -46.20 -0.77 -20.39
CA MET A 167 -47.59 -0.35 -20.20
C MET A 167 -47.92 0.93 -20.99
N VAL A 168 -47.05 1.94 -20.92
CA VAL A 168 -47.21 3.19 -21.66
C VAL A 168 -47.21 2.95 -23.17
N ILE A 169 -46.28 2.14 -23.68
CA ILE A 169 -46.23 1.77 -25.09
C ILE A 169 -47.54 1.08 -25.51
N SER A 170 -48.02 0.10 -24.74
CA SER A 170 -49.28 -0.58 -25.07
C SER A 170 -50.50 0.35 -25.06
N ALA A 171 -50.52 1.35 -24.17
CA ALA A 171 -51.60 2.34 -24.12
C ALA A 171 -51.56 3.28 -25.32
N LEU A 172 -50.37 3.79 -25.67
CA LEU A 172 -50.17 4.63 -26.85
C LEU A 172 -50.45 3.89 -28.16
N GLU A 173 -50.07 2.61 -28.25
CA GLU A 173 -50.41 1.77 -29.40
C GLU A 173 -51.93 1.61 -29.55
N LYS A 174 -52.65 1.42 -28.44
CA LYS A 174 -54.11 1.34 -28.44
C LYS A 174 -54.74 2.66 -28.90
N GLU A 175 -54.31 3.80 -28.36
CA GLU A 175 -54.76 5.11 -28.81
C GLU A 175 -54.46 5.34 -30.30
N LEU A 176 -53.26 4.97 -30.77
CA LEU A 176 -52.90 5.05 -32.19
C LEU A 176 -53.80 4.17 -33.07
N THR A 177 -54.19 2.99 -32.61
CA THR A 177 -55.14 2.14 -33.36
C THR A 177 -56.53 2.75 -33.41
N GLU A 178 -57.03 3.29 -32.30
CA GLU A 178 -58.33 3.97 -32.23
C GLU A 178 -58.35 5.24 -33.11
N LEU A 179 -57.27 6.03 -33.08
CA LEU A 179 -57.09 7.20 -33.95
C LEU A 179 -57.01 6.79 -35.44
N ARG A 180 -56.27 5.73 -35.79
CA ARG A 180 -56.22 5.23 -37.18
C ARG A 180 -57.58 4.71 -37.66
N GLU A 181 -58.35 4.05 -36.81
CA GLU A 181 -59.72 3.61 -37.13
C GLU A 181 -60.66 4.81 -37.29
N SER A 182 -60.53 5.84 -36.45
CA SER A 182 -61.33 7.08 -36.56
C SER A 182 -61.02 7.87 -37.85
N VAL A 183 -59.74 7.93 -38.26
CA VAL A 183 -59.30 8.53 -39.53
C VAL A 183 -59.79 7.73 -40.75
N ARG A 184 -59.97 6.41 -40.61
CA ARG A 184 -60.59 5.58 -41.66
C ARG A 184 -62.10 5.78 -41.79
N LEU A 185 -62.77 6.31 -40.76
CA LEU A 185 -64.22 6.56 -40.74
C LEU A 185 -64.61 7.97 -41.22
N THR A 186 -63.65 8.86 -41.44
CA THR A 186 -63.85 10.15 -42.11
C THR A 186 -63.58 10.03 -43.62
N PRO A 187 -64.57 10.26 -44.51
CA PRO A 187 -64.32 10.24 -45.95
C PRO A 187 -63.90 11.63 -46.42
N SER A 188 -62.62 11.81 -46.73
CA SER A 188 -62.19 12.86 -47.67
C SER A 188 -60.84 12.53 -48.29
N GLU A 189 -60.93 12.24 -49.60
CA GLU A 189 -60.11 12.74 -50.70
C GLU A 189 -58.59 12.51 -50.74
N ASP A 190 -58.22 12.04 -51.93
CA ASP A 190 -56.90 11.90 -52.53
C ASP A 190 -55.87 12.99 -52.23
N ASN A 191 -54.62 12.53 -52.35
CA ASN A 191 -53.34 13.25 -52.48
C ASN A 191 -52.60 13.59 -51.18
N ALA A 192 -51.62 12.73 -50.85
CA ALA A 192 -50.40 13.17 -50.20
C ALA A 192 -49.17 12.66 -51.00
N PRO A 193 -48.20 13.53 -51.34
CA PRO A 193 -47.00 13.17 -52.11
C PRO A 193 -46.05 12.25 -51.33
N PRO A 194 -45.06 11.60 -51.99
CA PRO A 194 -44.05 10.83 -51.28
C PRO A 194 -43.28 11.74 -50.31
N ALA A 195 -43.12 11.27 -49.08
CA ALA A 195 -42.40 11.95 -48.02
C ALA A 195 -41.01 12.43 -48.48
N PRO A 196 -40.56 13.62 -48.07
CA PRO A 196 -39.20 14.07 -48.35
C PRO A 196 -38.21 13.15 -47.63
N ALA A 197 -37.17 12.73 -48.36
CA ALA A 197 -36.00 12.10 -47.79
C ALA A 197 -35.48 12.93 -46.60
N SER A 198 -35.09 12.23 -45.54
CA SER A 198 -34.50 12.79 -44.33
C SER A 198 -33.38 13.80 -44.66
N PRO A 199 -33.30 14.96 -43.98
CA PRO A 199 -32.37 16.05 -44.28
C PRO A 199 -30.98 15.79 -43.69
N PHE A 200 -30.40 14.61 -43.94
CA PHE A 200 -28.99 14.37 -43.68
C PHE A 200 -28.20 14.53 -44.98
N SER A 201 -28.18 15.76 -45.48
CA SER A 201 -27.03 16.24 -46.24
C SER A 201 -25.99 16.69 -45.21
N MET A 202 -25.23 15.74 -44.66
CA MET A 202 -23.99 16.08 -43.95
C MET A 202 -22.97 16.50 -45.00
N GLU A 203 -22.60 17.78 -44.98
CA GLU A 203 -21.49 18.30 -45.75
C GLU A 203 -20.25 17.45 -45.49
N LEU A 204 -19.60 16.99 -46.56
CA LEU A 204 -18.50 16.02 -46.49
C LEU A 204 -17.21 16.55 -45.82
N ASN A 205 -17.19 17.81 -45.37
CA ASN A 205 -16.03 18.49 -44.80
C ASN A 205 -16.38 19.08 -43.42
N PRO A 206 -16.35 18.27 -42.34
CA PRO A 206 -16.56 18.77 -40.98
C PRO A 206 -15.49 19.82 -40.63
N ARG A 207 -15.91 21.02 -40.22
CA ARG A 207 -15.00 22.11 -39.81
C ARG A 207 -14.59 21.94 -38.35
N ILE A 208 -13.61 21.08 -38.09
CA ILE A 208 -13.05 20.89 -36.76
C ILE A 208 -11.93 21.91 -36.53
N ARG A 209 -12.09 22.76 -35.52
CA ARG A 209 -11.12 23.79 -35.13
C ARG A 209 -10.43 23.42 -33.84
N ARG A 210 -9.13 23.61 -33.77
CA ARG A 210 -8.40 23.56 -32.52
C ARG A 210 -8.49 24.94 -31.87
N VAL A 211 -9.09 25.02 -30.68
CA VAL A 211 -9.29 26.30 -29.98
C VAL A 211 -8.22 26.51 -28.91
N SER A 212 -7.80 25.43 -28.25
CA SER A 212 -6.77 25.44 -27.20
C SER A 212 -5.77 24.30 -27.40
N ALA A 213 -4.77 24.23 -26.53
CA ALA A 213 -3.75 23.18 -26.52
C ALA A 213 -4.37 21.77 -26.57
N ASP A 214 -5.47 21.56 -25.85
CA ASP A 214 -6.14 20.27 -25.73
C ASP A 214 -7.64 20.32 -26.09
N GLU A 215 -8.13 21.38 -26.75
CA GLU A 215 -9.56 21.53 -27.04
C GLU A 215 -9.84 21.61 -28.54
N LEU A 216 -10.81 20.80 -28.97
CA LEU A 216 -11.36 20.82 -30.32
C LEU A 216 -12.81 21.31 -30.29
N TYR A 217 -13.15 22.15 -31.25
CA TYR A 217 -14.48 22.70 -31.46
C TYR A 217 -15.00 22.30 -32.84
N SER A 218 -16.27 21.91 -32.92
CA SER A 218 -16.98 21.74 -34.17
C SER A 218 -18.46 21.96 -33.95
N GLU A 219 -19.12 22.67 -34.87
CA GLU A 219 -20.58 22.84 -34.85
C GLU A 219 -21.33 21.51 -34.97
N ASP A 220 -20.65 20.47 -35.46
CA ASP A 220 -21.20 19.12 -35.62
C ASP A 220 -21.11 18.25 -34.36
N PHE A 221 -20.56 18.77 -33.26
CA PHE A 221 -20.44 18.04 -31.98
C PHE A 221 -21.71 18.09 -31.13
N ARG A 222 -22.78 17.44 -31.61
CA ARG A 222 -24.11 17.46 -30.96
C ARG A 222 -24.36 16.37 -29.92
N HIS A 223 -23.46 15.38 -29.79
CA HIS A 223 -23.64 14.26 -28.86
C HIS A 223 -22.97 14.55 -27.52
N ARG A 224 -23.58 14.13 -26.40
CA ARG A 224 -23.02 14.34 -25.06
C ARG A 224 -21.63 13.72 -24.85
N ASN A 225 -21.40 12.53 -25.41
CA ASN A 225 -20.18 11.76 -25.22
C ASN A 225 -19.66 11.29 -26.58
N TYR A 226 -18.34 11.32 -26.75
CA TYR A 226 -17.61 10.88 -27.92
C TYR A 226 -16.55 9.85 -27.52
N PHE A 227 -16.40 8.82 -28.33
CA PHE A 227 -15.27 7.93 -28.26
C PHE A 227 -14.18 8.44 -29.21
N VAL A 228 -13.03 8.78 -28.64
CA VAL A 228 -11.89 9.32 -29.36
C VAL A 228 -10.74 8.34 -29.30
N HIS A 229 -10.21 8.00 -30.48
CA HIS A 229 -9.12 7.05 -30.65
C HIS A 229 -8.02 7.65 -31.51
N LEU A 230 -6.78 7.57 -31.03
CA LEU A 230 -5.60 7.98 -31.77
C LEU A 230 -4.99 6.77 -32.48
N SER A 231 -4.62 6.90 -33.75
CA SER A 231 -3.90 5.85 -34.48
C SER A 231 -2.54 5.57 -33.84
N GLY A 232 -2.02 4.34 -33.96
CA GLY A 232 -0.75 3.94 -33.33
C GLY A 232 0.49 4.70 -33.83
N ASP A 233 0.40 5.32 -35.01
CA ASP A 233 1.40 6.20 -35.61
C ASP A 233 1.17 7.70 -35.30
N HIS A 234 0.12 8.01 -34.54
CA HIS A 234 -0.24 9.34 -34.06
C HIS A 234 -0.51 10.34 -35.20
N SER A 235 -0.89 9.85 -36.38
CA SER A 235 -1.17 10.67 -37.57
C SER A 235 -2.65 11.06 -37.68
N ILE A 236 -3.55 10.20 -37.17
CA ILE A 236 -4.99 10.30 -37.36
C ILE A 236 -5.71 10.18 -36.01
N LEU A 237 -6.71 11.03 -35.82
CA LEU A 237 -7.61 11.06 -34.68
C LEU A 237 -9.04 10.73 -35.12
N THR A 238 -9.61 9.65 -34.62
CA THR A 238 -10.98 9.26 -34.92
C THR A 238 -11.90 9.65 -33.77
N ILE A 239 -12.93 10.43 -34.06
CA ILE A 239 -13.92 10.94 -33.09
C ILE A 239 -15.29 10.39 -33.50
N ARG A 240 -15.85 9.46 -32.73
CA ARG A 240 -17.18 8.87 -33.00
C ARG A 240 -18.16 9.17 -31.87
N PRO A 241 -19.42 9.54 -32.15
CA PRO A 241 -20.45 9.66 -31.13
C PRO A 241 -20.68 8.31 -30.43
N HIS A 242 -20.73 8.30 -29.10
CA HIS A 242 -20.97 7.07 -28.32
C HIS A 242 -21.45 7.37 -26.91
N ASP A 243 -22.51 6.70 -26.44
CA ASP A 243 -23.09 6.93 -25.11
C ASP A 243 -22.11 6.72 -23.95
N ARG A 244 -21.18 5.77 -24.11
CA ARG A 244 -20.05 5.50 -23.19
C ARG A 244 -18.71 6.01 -23.73
N GLY A 245 -18.72 7.13 -24.44
CA GLY A 245 -17.51 7.76 -24.94
C GLY A 245 -16.51 8.08 -23.84
N ASN A 246 -15.21 8.05 -24.16
CA ASN A 246 -14.12 8.43 -23.24
C ASN A 246 -13.94 9.94 -23.12
N VAL A 247 -14.63 10.73 -23.95
CA VAL A 247 -14.54 12.19 -23.94
C VAL A 247 -15.94 12.80 -23.91
N VAL A 248 -16.14 13.82 -23.09
CA VAL A 248 -17.41 14.54 -22.95
C VAL A 248 -17.39 15.78 -23.83
N CYS A 249 -18.48 16.02 -24.56
CA CYS A 249 -18.70 17.27 -25.28
C CYS A 249 -19.46 18.27 -24.40
N ILE A 250 -18.95 19.48 -24.29
CA ILE A 250 -19.57 20.59 -23.58
C ILE A 250 -19.54 21.79 -24.53
N ASP A 251 -20.70 22.40 -24.82
CA ASP A 251 -20.82 23.56 -25.72
C ASP A 251 -20.12 23.39 -27.08
N ASN A 252 -20.34 22.24 -27.73
CA ASN A 252 -19.71 21.88 -29.01
C ASN A 252 -18.17 21.80 -28.96
N ARG A 253 -17.60 21.63 -27.76
CA ARG A 253 -16.17 21.47 -27.52
C ARG A 253 -15.87 20.13 -26.86
N ILE A 254 -14.78 19.50 -27.28
CA ILE A 254 -14.26 18.27 -26.69
C ILE A 254 -12.83 18.49 -26.21
N THR A 255 -12.55 18.06 -24.98
CA THR A 255 -11.24 18.20 -24.34
C THR A 255 -10.45 16.89 -24.43
N LEU A 256 -9.32 16.91 -25.11
CA LEU A 256 -8.44 15.78 -25.37
C LEU A 256 -7.12 15.97 -24.65
N CYS A 257 -7.06 15.55 -23.38
CA CYS A 257 -5.85 15.63 -22.57
C CYS A 257 -4.67 14.94 -23.27
N GLY A 258 -3.60 15.68 -23.56
CA GLY A 258 -2.40 15.18 -24.22
C GLY A 258 -2.37 15.36 -25.75
N LEU A 259 -3.36 16.01 -26.35
CA LEU A 259 -3.32 16.40 -27.77
C LEU A 259 -2.14 17.34 -28.07
N SER A 260 -1.81 18.23 -27.14
CA SER A 260 -0.62 19.10 -27.17
C SER A 260 0.71 18.36 -27.27
N LEU A 261 0.81 17.14 -26.72
CA LEU A 261 2.01 16.31 -26.80
C LEU A 261 2.17 15.63 -28.17
N VAL A 262 1.04 15.37 -28.85
CA VAL A 262 0.99 14.66 -30.14
C VAL A 262 1.08 15.62 -31.32
N SER A 263 0.41 16.77 -31.21
CA SER A 263 0.40 17.85 -32.20
C SER A 263 0.72 19.16 -31.48
N PRO A 264 1.89 19.78 -31.69
CA PRO A 264 2.23 21.04 -31.04
C PRO A 264 1.20 22.13 -31.29
N TYR A 265 0.82 22.87 -30.25
CA TYR A 265 -0.15 23.95 -30.38
C TYR A 265 0.53 25.24 -30.84
N GLY A 266 0.24 25.65 -32.08
CA GLY A 266 0.73 26.90 -32.68
C GLY A 266 -0.27 28.06 -32.61
N GLY A 267 -1.43 27.87 -32.00
CA GLY A 267 -2.56 28.82 -31.98
C GLY A 267 -3.85 28.20 -32.53
N PRO A 268 -4.98 28.95 -32.50
CA PRO A 268 -6.24 28.47 -33.03
C PRO A 268 -6.16 28.22 -34.54
N ALA A 269 -6.45 27.00 -34.98
CA ALA A 269 -6.33 26.62 -36.38
C ALA A 269 -7.38 25.58 -36.79
N ASP A 270 -7.79 25.61 -38.05
CA ASP A 270 -8.69 24.62 -38.63
C ASP A 270 -7.90 23.34 -38.89
N MET A 271 -8.42 22.20 -38.43
CA MET A 271 -7.80 20.90 -38.62
C MET A 271 -8.48 20.17 -39.79
N PRO A 272 -7.72 19.62 -40.74
CA PRO A 272 -8.29 18.83 -41.83
C PRO A 272 -9.01 17.62 -41.25
N ALA A 273 -10.31 17.52 -41.55
CA ALA A 273 -11.16 16.46 -41.05
C ALA A 273 -12.12 15.98 -42.13
N GLU A 274 -12.37 14.67 -42.14
CA GLU A 274 -13.30 14.01 -43.04
C GLU A 274 -14.29 13.17 -42.24
N TYR A 275 -15.55 13.14 -42.65
CA TYR A 275 -16.52 12.24 -42.06
C TYR A 275 -16.46 10.89 -42.77
N ASN A 276 -16.19 9.81 -42.03
CA ASN A 276 -16.16 8.47 -42.60
C ASN A 276 -17.40 7.66 -42.18
N PRO A 277 -18.33 7.36 -43.11
CA PRO A 277 -19.57 6.64 -42.80
C PRO A 277 -19.32 5.19 -42.37
N LYS A 278 -18.18 4.58 -42.73
CA LYS A 278 -17.82 3.21 -42.31
C LYS A 278 -17.51 3.12 -40.82
N TYR A 279 -16.98 4.19 -40.24
CA TYR A 279 -16.67 4.29 -38.80
C TYR A 279 -17.74 5.06 -38.02
N GLY A 280 -18.72 5.66 -38.71
CA GLY A 280 -19.75 6.50 -38.12
C GLY A 280 -19.17 7.69 -37.34
N GLY A 281 -18.04 8.25 -37.78
CA GLY A 281 -17.28 9.25 -37.03
C GLY A 281 -16.39 10.13 -37.88
N TYR A 282 -15.89 11.19 -37.25
CA TYR A 282 -14.97 12.17 -37.84
C TYR A 282 -13.54 11.67 -37.75
N VAL A 283 -12.78 11.84 -38.82
CA VAL A 283 -11.37 11.47 -38.94
C VAL A 283 -10.59 12.76 -39.12
N VAL A 284 -9.76 13.10 -38.15
CA VAL A 284 -8.98 14.35 -38.12
C VAL A 284 -7.51 14.04 -38.32
N TYR A 285 -6.85 14.71 -39.25
CA TYR A 285 -5.44 14.48 -39.56
C TYR A 285 -4.57 15.44 -38.74
N LEU A 286 -3.73 14.90 -37.86
CA LEU A 286 -2.89 15.67 -36.94
C LEU A 286 -1.52 16.02 -37.52
N LYS A 287 -1.04 15.23 -38.48
CA LYS A 287 0.17 15.49 -39.27
C LYS A 287 -0.23 15.60 -40.73
N TYR A 288 -0.38 16.82 -41.23
CA TYR A 288 -0.53 17.04 -42.66
C TYR A 288 0.83 16.81 -43.33
N ILE A 289 1.05 15.60 -43.87
CA ILE A 289 2.05 15.39 -44.91
C ILE A 289 1.28 15.63 -46.21
N PRO A 290 1.54 16.71 -46.97
CA PRO A 290 0.97 16.85 -48.29
C PRO A 290 1.39 15.61 -49.07
N SER A 291 0.41 14.84 -49.55
CA SER A 291 0.67 13.75 -50.48
C SER A 291 1.30 14.38 -51.72
N THR A 292 2.62 14.36 -51.80
CA THR A 292 3.34 14.63 -53.03
C THR A 292 2.91 13.56 -54.02
N SER A 293 2.08 14.01 -54.97
CA SER A 293 2.11 13.65 -56.39
C SER A 293 2.86 12.35 -56.72
N TYR A 294 2.07 11.37 -57.15
CA TYR A 294 2.53 10.33 -58.06
C TYR A 294 3.27 10.96 -59.25
N GLU A 295 4.55 10.61 -59.41
CA GLU A 295 5.18 10.39 -60.72
C GLU A 295 5.38 8.88 -60.90
#